data_AF-A0A3C1M340-F1
#
_entry.id   AF-A0A3C1M340-F1
#
_cell.length_a   1.000
_cell.length_b   1.000
_cell.length_c   1.000
_cell.angle_alpha   90.00
_cell.angle_beta   90.00
_cell.angle_gamma   90.00
#
_symmetry.space_group_name_H-M   'P 1'
#
loop_
_entity.id
_entity.type
_entity.pdbx_description
1 polymer ?
#
loop_
_entity_poly.entity_id
_entity_poly.type
_entity_poly.pdbx_seq_one_letter_code
_entity_poly.pdbx_strand_id
1 'polypeptide(L)'
;DGLAKVEATVLRPVVQALRQRGIDYRGCLYAGLMVRPDGRIQVVEFNCRFGDPETQVVLPLLASPLEDLLLACVEGRLSQISPQWHPGFAVGVVLASEGYPGTVQRGSLLRGWAKPRVWGRGYSMPAPNKKTGLWSPPAAGC
;
A
#
# COMPACT_ATOMS: atom_id res chain seq x y z
N ASP A 1 15.63 14.60 -5.85
CA ASP A 1 16.66 14.50 -4.80
C ASP A 1 16.38 13.52 -3.66
N GLY A 2 15.29 13.63 -2.88
CA GLY A 2 15.07 12.74 -1.72
C GLY A 2 14.91 11.23 -2.05
N LEU A 3 14.09 10.89 -3.05
CA LEU A 3 13.84 9.50 -3.46
C LEU A 3 15.10 8.79 -3.97
N ALA A 4 15.90 9.48 -4.78
CA ALA A 4 17.18 8.92 -5.26
C ALA A 4 18.14 8.59 -4.11
N LYS A 5 18.15 9.42 -3.06
CA LYS A 5 18.94 9.16 -1.84
C LYS A 5 18.43 7.92 -1.10
N VAL A 6 17.11 7.80 -0.90
CA VAL A 6 16.49 6.60 -0.29
C VAL A 6 16.85 5.34 -1.07
N GLU A 7 16.74 5.40 -2.39
CA GLU A 7 17.05 4.26 -3.25
C GLU A 7 18.52 3.82 -3.10
N ALA A 8 19.44 4.79 -3.16
CA ALA A 8 20.87 4.53 -3.10
C ALA A 8 21.35 4.06 -1.71
N THR A 9 20.82 4.63 -0.62
CA THR A 9 21.33 4.37 0.74
C THR A 9 20.51 3.33 1.51
N VAL A 10 19.29 3.01 1.07
CA VAL A 10 18.40 2.06 1.76
C VAL A 10 18.01 0.90 0.84
N LEU A 11 17.30 1.16 -0.26
CA LEU A 11 16.66 0.10 -1.03
C LEU A 11 17.67 -0.79 -1.77
N ARG A 12 18.62 -0.20 -2.50
CA ARG A 12 19.66 -0.95 -3.24
C ARG A 12 20.55 -1.79 -2.30
N PRO A 13 21.07 -1.26 -1.18
CA PRO A 13 21.83 -2.06 -0.22
C PRO A 13 21.07 -3.27 0.33
N VAL A 14 19.77 -3.11 0.64
CA VAL A 14 18.96 -4.22 1.15
C VAL A 14 18.76 -5.30 0.09
N VAL A 15 18.42 -4.92 -1.15
CA VAL A 15 18.30 -5.88 -2.25
C VAL A 15 19.62 -6.61 -2.51
N GLN A 16 20.75 -5.91 -2.44
CA GLN A 16 22.08 -6.51 -2.58
C GLN A 16 22.39 -7.50 -1.44
N ALA A 17 22.08 -7.14 -0.19
CA ALA A 17 22.29 -8.01 0.97
C ALA A 17 21.43 -9.28 0.89
N LEU A 18 20.17 -9.16 0.44
CA LEU A 18 19.30 -10.32 0.21
C LEU A 18 19.90 -11.26 -0.84
N ARG A 19 20.38 -10.71 -1.97
CA ARG A 19 21.06 -11.48 -3.03
C ARG A 19 22.33 -12.18 -2.53
N GLN A 20 23.18 -11.47 -1.77
CA GLN A 20 24.40 -12.05 -1.18
C GLN A 20 24.10 -13.21 -0.23
N ARG A 21 22.93 -13.18 0.42
CA ARG A 21 22.45 -14.25 1.30
C ARG A 21 21.69 -15.37 0.56
N GLY A 22 21.60 -15.30 -0.77
CA GLY A 22 20.85 -16.27 -1.57
C GLY A 22 19.32 -16.18 -1.39
N ILE A 23 18.80 -15.06 -0.89
CA ILE A 23 17.38 -14.85 -0.66
C ILE A 23 16.78 -14.15 -1.88
N ASP A 24 15.97 -14.88 -2.65
CA ASP A 24 15.17 -14.31 -3.75
C ASP A 24 13.86 -13.71 -3.21
N TYR A 25 13.95 -12.48 -2.72
CA TYR A 25 12.77 -11.76 -2.24
C TYR A 25 11.94 -11.23 -3.40
N ARG A 26 10.68 -11.70 -3.50
CA ARG A 26 9.68 -11.22 -4.46
C ARG A 26 8.45 -10.72 -3.73
N GLY A 27 8.11 -9.46 -3.93
CA GLY A 27 6.93 -8.84 -3.33
C GLY A 27 7.13 -7.37 -2.99
N CYS A 28 6.25 -6.83 -2.14
CA CYS A 28 6.35 -5.45 -1.65
C CYS A 28 7.34 -5.39 -0.49
N LEU A 29 8.49 -4.73 -0.69
CA LEU A 29 9.41 -4.36 0.40
C LEU A 29 9.03 -2.96 0.90
N TYR A 30 8.27 -2.91 1.99
CA TYR A 30 7.85 -1.65 2.60
C TYR A 30 8.93 -1.20 3.59
N ALA A 31 9.48 0.00 3.38
CA ALA A 31 10.51 0.59 4.23
C ALA A 31 9.90 1.72 5.07
N GLY A 32 9.83 1.51 6.39
CA GLY A 32 9.50 2.56 7.34
C GLY A 32 10.71 3.47 7.52
N LEU A 33 10.61 4.73 7.12
CA LEU A 33 11.73 5.67 7.11
C LEU A 33 11.46 6.87 8.02
N MET A 34 12.48 7.29 8.74
CA MET A 34 12.52 8.56 9.45
C MET A 34 13.52 9.48 8.77
N VAL A 35 13.05 10.65 8.31
CA VAL A 35 13.88 11.70 7.72
C VAL A 35 14.09 12.79 8.76
N ARG A 36 15.34 13.01 9.14
CA ARG A 36 15.72 14.04 10.12
C ARG A 36 15.78 15.43 9.47
N PRO A 37 15.69 16.52 10.26
CA PRO A 37 15.80 17.89 9.75
C PRO A 37 17.11 18.19 8.99
N ASP A 38 18.20 17.49 9.32
CA ASP A 38 19.50 17.57 8.64
C ASP A 38 19.58 16.75 7.33
N GLY A 39 18.47 16.16 6.90
CA GLY A 39 18.37 15.35 5.69
C GLY A 39 18.97 13.95 5.80
N ARG A 40 19.33 13.49 7.02
CA ARG A 40 19.70 12.09 7.26
C ARG A 40 18.45 11.20 7.24
N ILE A 41 18.59 10.03 6.63
CA ILE A 41 17.52 9.04 6.48
C ILE A 41 17.89 7.83 7.32
N GLN A 42 16.97 7.39 8.18
CA GLN A 42 17.13 6.19 8.98
C GLN A 42 15.98 5.23 8.73
N VAL A 43 16.31 3.95 8.64
CA VAL A 43 15.31 2.90 8.60
C VAL A 43 14.80 2.65 10.02
N VAL A 44 13.49 2.67 10.18
CA VAL A 44 12.81 2.23 11.41
C VAL A 44 12.59 0.72 11.34
N GLU A 45 11.97 0.26 10.26
CA GLU A 45 11.66 -1.16 10.04
C GLU A 45 11.45 -1.48 8.55
N PHE A 46 11.42 -2.78 8.25
CA PHE A 46 10.95 -3.31 6.98
C PHE A 46 9.74 -4.21 7.21
N ASN A 47 8.72 -4.07 6.36
CA ASN A 47 7.60 -4.99 6.26
C ASN A 47 7.65 -5.73 4.93
N CYS A 48 7.32 -7.02 4.95
CA CYS A 48 7.37 -7.90 3.77
C CYS A 48 6.03 -7.99 3.01
N ARG A 49 5.21 -6.95 3.10
CA ARG A 49 3.86 -6.88 2.54
C ARG A 49 3.45 -5.43 2.36
N PHE A 50 2.36 -5.21 1.62
CA PHE A 50 1.76 -3.90 1.45
C PHE A 50 1.44 -3.21 2.79
N GLY A 51 1.71 -1.91 2.87
CA GLY A 51 1.38 -1.10 4.06
C GLY A 51 -0.13 -1.00 4.26
N ASP A 52 -0.57 -0.90 5.51
CA ASP A 52 -1.95 -0.59 5.86
C ASP A 52 -1.90 0.50 6.95
N PRO A 53 -2.42 1.72 6.69
CA PRO A 53 -3.35 2.10 5.62
C PRO A 53 -2.72 2.74 4.36
N GLU A 54 -1.40 2.63 4.15
CA GLU A 54 -0.71 3.36 3.08
C GLU A 54 -1.11 2.89 1.68
N THR A 55 -1.39 1.59 1.51
CA THR A 55 -1.76 1.02 0.21
C THR A 55 -3.07 1.61 -0.30
N GLN A 56 -4.00 1.92 0.59
CA GLN A 56 -5.30 2.51 0.29
C GLN A 56 -5.20 3.93 -0.27
N VAL A 57 -4.07 4.64 -0.08
CA VAL A 57 -3.82 5.95 -0.71
C VAL A 57 -2.87 5.89 -1.89
N VAL A 58 -1.95 4.90 -1.92
CA VAL A 58 -1.02 4.74 -3.05
C VAL A 58 -1.72 4.14 -4.27
N LEU A 59 -2.43 3.01 -4.12
CA LEU A 59 -3.01 2.30 -5.27
C LEU A 59 -4.05 3.11 -6.06
N PRO A 60 -4.90 3.97 -5.47
CA PRO A 60 -5.81 4.80 -6.26
C PRO A 60 -5.11 5.79 -7.21
N LEU A 61 -3.84 6.12 -6.95
CA LEU A 61 -3.03 6.96 -7.83
C LEU A 61 -2.28 6.16 -8.90
N LEU A 62 -2.28 4.82 -8.81
CA LEU A 62 -1.66 3.97 -9.82
C LEU A 62 -2.52 3.96 -11.09
N ALA A 63 -1.96 4.45 -12.19
CA ALA A 63 -2.63 4.45 -13.49
C ALA A 63 -2.40 3.14 -14.26
N SER A 64 -1.27 2.47 -14.01
CA SER A 64 -0.99 1.14 -14.56
C SER A 64 -1.90 0.08 -13.94
N PRO A 65 -2.28 -0.97 -14.70
CA PRO A 65 -2.92 -2.15 -14.12
C PRO A 65 -2.02 -2.78 -13.05
N LEU A 66 -2.58 -3.03 -11.86
CA LEU A 66 -1.81 -3.60 -10.75
C LEU A 66 -1.38 -5.04 -11.05
N GLU A 67 -2.22 -5.79 -11.74
CA GLU A 67 -1.99 -7.16 -12.17
C GLU A 67 -0.73 -7.30 -13.04
N ASP A 68 -0.42 -6.33 -13.91
CA ASP A 68 0.77 -6.34 -14.75
C ASP A 68 2.05 -6.22 -13.89
N LEU A 69 2.01 -5.36 -12.87
CA LEU A 69 3.11 -5.18 -11.92
C LEU A 69 3.33 -6.43 -11.06
N LEU A 70 2.23 -7.01 -10.56
CA LEU A 70 2.28 -8.23 -9.76
C LEU A 70 2.79 -9.42 -10.58
N LEU A 71 2.31 -9.58 -11.82
CA LEU A 71 2.76 -10.63 -12.72
C LEU A 71 4.26 -10.49 -13.04
N ALA A 72 4.71 -9.29 -13.40
CA ALA A 72 6.12 -9.03 -13.64
C ALA A 72 6.99 -9.23 -12.38
N CYS A 73 6.46 -8.97 -11.19
CA CYS A 73 7.14 -9.28 -9.92
C CYS A 73 7.33 -10.79 -9.75
N VAL A 74 6.26 -11.57 -9.95
CA VAL A 74 6.31 -13.03 -9.85
C VAL A 74 7.23 -13.63 -10.90
N GLU A 75 7.27 -13.08 -12.11
CA GLU A 75 8.11 -13.57 -13.21
C GLU A 75 9.55 -13.03 -13.21
N GLY A 76 9.89 -12.11 -12.29
CA GLY A 76 11.23 -11.50 -12.23
C GLY A 76 11.54 -10.53 -13.37
N ARG A 77 10.50 -9.96 -14.00
CA ARG A 77 10.58 -9.04 -15.14
C ARG A 77 10.32 -7.57 -14.79
N LEU A 78 10.33 -7.20 -13.49
CA LEU A 78 10.06 -5.83 -13.04
C LEU A 78 10.95 -4.76 -13.70
N SER A 79 12.17 -5.10 -14.13
CA SER A 79 13.06 -4.17 -14.85
C SER A 79 12.57 -3.79 -16.25
N GLN A 80 11.59 -4.52 -16.80
CA GLN A 80 11.05 -4.31 -18.15
C GLN A 80 9.81 -3.42 -18.16
N ILE A 81 9.25 -3.09 -16.99
CA ILE A 81 8.03 -2.31 -16.87
C ILE A 81 8.26 -1.12 -15.94
N SER A 82 7.50 -0.04 -16.17
CA SER A 82 7.56 1.15 -15.34
C SER A 82 6.13 1.60 -15.00
N PRO A 83 5.75 1.65 -13.70
CA PRO A 83 4.41 2.03 -13.31
C PRO A 83 4.13 3.49 -13.68
N GLN A 84 2.96 3.73 -14.27
CA GLN A 84 2.42 5.05 -14.53
C GLN A 84 1.52 5.47 -13.38
N TRP A 85 1.52 6.77 -13.08
CA TRP A 85 0.78 7.34 -11.96
C TRP A 85 -0.11 8.47 -12.45
N HIS A 86 -1.34 8.54 -11.92
CA HIS A 86 -2.20 9.70 -12.10
C HIS A 86 -1.62 10.89 -11.31
N PRO A 87 -1.62 12.10 -11.88
CA PRO A 87 -1.26 13.29 -11.12
C PRO A 87 -2.33 13.56 -10.05
N GLY A 88 -1.90 14.04 -8.89
CA GLY A 88 -2.79 14.45 -7.80
C GLY A 88 -2.36 13.91 -6.44
N PHE A 89 -3.30 13.91 -5.51
CA PHE A 89 -3.10 13.50 -4.12
C PHE A 89 -4.26 12.60 -3.70
N ALA A 90 -3.96 11.63 -2.83
CA ALA A 90 -4.96 10.77 -2.20
C ALA A 90 -4.78 10.86 -0.68
N VAL A 91 -5.90 10.95 0.04
CA VAL A 91 -5.93 11.03 1.51
C VAL A 91 -6.87 9.96 2.03
N GLY A 92 -6.39 9.19 3.01
CA GLY A 92 -7.15 8.13 3.66
C GLY A 92 -7.41 8.48 5.12
N VAL A 93 -8.64 8.27 5.57
CA VAL A 93 -9.03 8.41 6.98
C VAL A 93 -9.47 7.05 7.48
N VAL A 94 -8.79 6.54 8.50
CA VAL A 94 -9.16 5.28 9.15
C VAL A 94 -10.10 5.58 10.31
N LEU A 95 -11.29 4.99 10.27
CA LEU A 95 -12.22 4.97 11.40
C LEU A 95 -11.92 3.74 12.24
N ALA A 96 -11.35 3.93 13.43
CA ALA A 96 -11.08 2.86 14.37
C ALA A 96 -12.24 2.71 15.37
N SER A 97 -12.43 1.49 15.87
CA SER A 97 -13.38 1.24 16.96
C SER A 97 -12.90 1.89 18.25
N GLU A 98 -13.84 2.28 19.11
CA GLU A 98 -13.55 2.79 20.43
C GLU A 98 -12.70 1.78 21.22
N GLY A 99 -11.64 2.29 21.88
CA GLY A 99 -10.67 1.49 22.63
C GLY A 99 -9.40 1.10 21.86
N TYR A 100 -9.30 1.39 20.55
CA TYR A 100 -8.06 1.18 19.79
C TYR A 100 -6.91 2.04 20.34
N PRO A 101 -5.65 1.53 20.43
CA PRO A 101 -5.16 0.22 19.96
C PRO A 101 -5.31 -0.94 20.96
N GLY A 102 -5.96 -0.73 22.10
CA GLY A 102 -6.15 -1.72 23.16
C GLY A 102 -7.39 -2.60 22.96
N THR A 103 -8.11 -2.87 24.05
CA THR A 103 -9.33 -3.67 24.00
C THR A 103 -10.44 -2.90 23.30
N VAL A 104 -10.80 -3.34 22.09
CA VAL A 104 -11.82 -2.71 21.26
C VAL A 104 -13.22 -3.25 21.55
N GLN A 105 -14.22 -2.37 21.54
CA GLN A 105 -15.62 -2.79 21.53
C GLN A 105 -15.98 -3.34 20.15
N ARG A 106 -16.48 -4.59 20.12
CA ARG A 106 -16.94 -5.26 18.89
C ARG A 106 -18.46 -5.25 18.82
N GLY A 107 -19.00 -5.35 17.60
CA GLY A 107 -20.44 -5.48 17.37
C GLY A 107 -21.21 -4.15 17.31
N SER A 108 -20.50 -3.02 17.44
CA SER A 108 -21.09 -1.70 17.23
C SER A 108 -21.67 -1.58 15.81
N LEU A 109 -22.93 -1.12 15.73
CA LEU A 109 -23.63 -0.97 14.46
C LEU A 109 -23.06 0.22 13.68
N LEU A 110 -22.46 -0.05 12.52
CA LEU A 110 -22.05 0.99 11.57
C LEU A 110 -23.28 1.53 10.82
N ARG A 111 -23.79 2.68 11.25
CA ARG A 111 -24.88 3.39 10.57
C ARG A 111 -24.31 4.30 9.46
N GLY A 112 -25.09 4.54 8.41
CA GLY A 112 -24.71 5.48 7.32
C GLY A 112 -23.81 4.91 6.21
N TRP A 113 -23.42 3.63 6.29
CA TRP A 113 -22.56 2.99 5.28
C TRP A 113 -23.26 2.69 3.94
N ALA A 114 -24.59 2.69 3.89
CA ALA A 114 -25.36 2.20 2.75
C ALA A 114 -25.17 3.01 1.44
N LYS A 115 -24.64 4.23 1.50
CA LYS A 115 -24.32 5.06 0.33
C LYS A 115 -23.07 5.90 0.60
N PRO A 116 -21.86 5.36 0.42
CA PRO A 116 -20.69 6.22 0.40
C PRO A 116 -20.85 7.21 -0.75
N ARG A 117 -20.97 8.51 -0.43
CA ARG A 117 -20.96 9.55 -1.47
C ARG A 117 -19.53 9.65 -1.98
N VAL A 118 -19.32 9.08 -3.16
CA VAL A 118 -18.10 9.29 -3.94
C VAL A 118 -18.14 10.72 -4.48
N TRP A 119 -17.23 11.58 -3.99
CA TRP A 119 -16.96 12.89 -4.59
C TRP A 119 -15.70 12.76 -5.46
N GLY A 120 -15.86 12.65 -6.78
CA GLY A 120 -14.75 12.45 -7.74
C GLY A 120 -14.44 10.97 -8.03
N ARG A 121 -13.19 10.63 -8.39
CA ARG A 121 -12.74 9.22 -8.51
C ARG A 121 -12.54 8.62 -7.12
N GLY A 122 -13.62 8.15 -6.50
CA GLY A 122 -13.58 7.42 -5.24
C GLY A 122 -13.82 5.93 -5.45
N TYR A 123 -13.01 5.10 -4.82
CA TYR A 123 -13.22 3.65 -4.78
C TYR A 123 -13.86 3.29 -3.44
N SER A 124 -15.01 2.64 -3.49
CA SER A 124 -15.56 1.93 -2.32
C SER A 124 -15.11 0.48 -2.42
N MET A 125 -14.31 0.02 -1.45
CA MET A 125 -14.05 -1.40 -1.31
C MET A 125 -15.14 -2.03 -0.43
N PRO A 126 -15.98 -2.94 -0.96
CA PRO A 126 -16.95 -3.66 -0.16
C PRO A 126 -16.21 -4.62 0.78
N ALA A 127 -16.66 -4.74 2.04
CA ALA A 127 -16.12 -5.74 2.94
C ALA A 127 -16.38 -7.16 2.38
N PRO A 128 -15.44 -8.12 2.53
CA PRO A 128 -15.61 -9.48 2.03
C PRO A 128 -16.78 -10.17 2.72
N ASN A 129 -17.46 -11.04 1.98
CA ASN A 129 -18.55 -11.83 2.54
C ASN A 129 -18.00 -12.76 3.64
N LYS A 130 -18.49 -12.58 4.87
CA LYS A 130 -18.03 -13.33 6.06
C LYS A 130 -18.21 -14.86 5.96
N LYS A 131 -19.08 -15.35 5.06
CA LYS A 131 -19.32 -16.79 4.86
C LYS A 131 -18.46 -17.41 3.76
N THR A 132 -18.13 -16.64 2.71
CA THR A 132 -17.46 -17.17 1.51
C THR A 132 -16.05 -16.62 1.31
N GLY A 133 -15.65 -15.57 2.03
CA GLY A 133 -14.37 -14.88 1.86
C GLY A 133 -14.23 -14.12 0.54
N LEU A 134 -15.25 -14.18 -0.33
CA LEU A 134 -15.23 -13.59 -1.66
C LEU A 134 -15.54 -12.08 -1.58
N TRP A 135 -14.80 -11.32 -2.38
CA TRP A 135 -14.99 -9.88 -2.57
C TRP A 135 -15.95 -9.63 -3.72
N SER A 136 -16.92 -8.73 -3.52
CA SER A 136 -17.71 -8.21 -4.64
C SER A 136 -16.84 -7.26 -5.47
N PRO A 137 -17.00 -7.22 -6.81
CA PRO A 137 -16.26 -6.28 -7.63
C PRO A 137 -16.55 -4.84 -7.20
N PRO A 138 -15.55 -3.94 -7.19
CA PRO A 138 -15.76 -2.54 -6.86
C PRO A 138 -16.74 -1.92 -7.87
N ALA A 139 -17.72 -1.17 -7.37
CA ALA A 139 -18.57 -0.37 -8.23
C ALA A 139 -17.73 0.82 -8.74
N ALA A 140 -17.41 0.83 -10.02
CA ALA A 140 -16.83 2.01 -10.66
C ALA A 140 -17.88 3.13 -10.66
N GLY A 141 -17.66 4.16 -9.85
CA GLY A 141 -18.41 5.41 -9.97
C GLY A 141 -17.87 6.20 -11.17
N CYS A 142 -18.77 6.61 -12.07
CA CYS A 142 -18.49 7.64 -13.07
C CYS A 142 -18.12 8.98 -12.41
#